data_AF-A0A166TQD5-F1
#
_entry.id   AF-A0A166TQD5-F1
#
_cell.length_a   1.000
_cell.length_b   1.000
_cell.length_c   1.000
_cell.angle_alpha   90.00
_cell.angle_beta   90.00
_cell.angle_gamma   90.00
#
_symmetry.space_group_name_H-M   'P 1'
#
loop_
_entity.id
_entity.type
_entity.pdbx_description
1 polymer ?
#
loop_
_entity_poly.entity_id
_entity_poly.type
_entity_poly.pdbx_seq_one_letter_code
_entity_poly.pdbx_strand_id
1 'polypeptide(L)'
;MKWMVAVWPTIWIWIRLLNERAIHVRETSSLLSEPQSAADHCIHPTLVNSVLFFLGYNGKQSVLDELITAVNGTDGVWQMMVTWWIEEARDERGAMGFYACAIDPEFERLATASCGGSTKEVAKIAFNRIAHNFHWLRLHVPALARENEIMYSSLGRDFAFVITIFKWPSSALYQDLRAHPGWVKLLTDISFHFLAPPHSPMKRDAIGVTMTVLLAYISRAPFYEELVELLESRFLDVISRRDAVSGQDLKDDCDYLINRIRMFLVYRSIMRKTERCLRAIEGSIWMKASNAPVATIFLDLRESSKFTVEAYNDFRGGPPPIFCCGNKEVRRPCFIRGL
;
A
#
# COMPACT_ATOMS: atom_id res chain seq x y z
N MET A 1 -13.98 8.34 -32.46
CA MET A 1 -12.93 7.53 -31.81
C MET A 1 -12.09 6.70 -32.79
N LYS A 2 -12.64 6.09 -33.86
CA LYS A 2 -11.80 5.43 -34.89
C LYS A 2 -10.66 6.29 -35.45
N TRP A 3 -10.90 7.61 -35.58
CA TRP A 3 -9.85 8.55 -35.98
C TRP A 3 -8.68 8.61 -34.99
N MET A 4 -8.90 8.37 -33.69
CA MET A 4 -7.84 8.35 -32.66
C MET A 4 -6.87 7.19 -32.87
N VAL A 5 -7.38 6.03 -33.29
CA VAL A 5 -6.54 4.89 -33.69
C VAL A 5 -5.66 5.28 -34.89
N ALA A 6 -6.24 5.98 -35.87
CA ALA A 6 -5.49 6.43 -37.05
C ALA A 6 -4.41 7.48 -36.75
N VAL A 7 -4.63 8.36 -35.77
CA VAL A 7 -3.65 9.39 -35.38
C VAL A 7 -2.70 8.95 -34.27
N TRP A 8 -2.93 7.80 -33.62
CA TRP A 8 -2.10 7.30 -32.53
C TRP A 8 -0.60 7.23 -32.88
N PRO A 9 -0.17 6.71 -34.05
CA PRO A 9 1.25 6.71 -34.41
C PRO A 9 1.88 8.11 -34.37
N THR A 10 1.16 9.12 -34.84
CA THR A 10 1.60 10.52 -34.78
C THR A 10 1.69 11.02 -33.35
N ILE A 11 0.67 10.73 -32.52
CA ILE A 11 0.66 11.09 -31.10
C ILE A 11 1.85 10.45 -30.37
N TRP A 12 2.13 9.17 -30.66
CA TRP A 12 3.24 8.44 -30.06
C TRP A 12 4.61 9.05 -30.42
N ILE A 13 4.80 9.45 -31.69
CA ILE A 13 6.02 10.17 -32.10
C ILE A 13 6.20 11.46 -31.28
N TRP A 14 5.14 12.24 -31.09
CA TRP A 14 5.21 13.45 -30.27
C TRP A 14 5.54 13.15 -28.80
N ILE A 15 4.94 12.12 -28.23
CA ILE A 15 5.24 11.70 -26.84
C ILE A 15 6.72 11.32 -26.71
N ARG A 16 7.27 10.57 -27.67
CA ARG A 16 8.68 10.21 -27.68
C ARG A 16 9.60 11.42 -27.78
N LEU A 17 9.34 12.34 -28.71
CA LEU A 17 10.15 13.55 -28.88
C LEU A 17 10.12 14.44 -27.63
N LEU A 18 8.94 14.58 -27.01
CA LEU A 18 8.79 15.34 -25.78
C LEU A 18 9.48 14.65 -24.60
N ASN A 19 9.46 13.31 -24.54
CA ASN A 19 10.19 12.56 -23.54
C ASN A 19 11.71 12.73 -23.68
N GLU A 20 12.25 12.59 -24.89
CA GLU A 20 13.66 12.81 -25.18
C GLU A 20 14.10 14.22 -24.79
N ARG A 21 13.28 15.23 -25.10
CA ARG A 21 13.49 16.59 -24.63
C ARG A 21 13.50 16.68 -23.11
N ALA A 22 12.53 16.07 -22.43
CA ALA A 22 12.44 16.10 -20.97
C ALA A 22 13.67 15.46 -20.30
N ILE A 23 14.18 14.36 -20.85
CA ILE A 23 15.42 13.71 -20.39
C ILE A 23 16.62 14.64 -20.58
N HIS A 24 16.79 15.20 -21.77
CA HIS A 24 17.92 16.09 -22.08
C HIS A 24 17.95 17.35 -21.19
N VAL A 25 16.78 17.93 -20.94
CA VAL A 25 16.60 19.07 -20.03
C VAL A 25 17.00 18.69 -18.60
N ARG A 26 16.63 17.49 -18.10
CA ARG A 26 17.03 17.04 -16.76
C ARG A 26 18.55 16.90 -16.63
N GLU A 27 19.20 16.33 -17.63
CA GLU A 27 20.67 16.17 -17.65
C GLU A 27 21.39 17.53 -17.65
N THR A 28 20.75 18.55 -18.22
CA THR A 28 21.27 19.93 -18.32
C THR A 28 20.70 20.89 -17.27
N SER A 29 19.94 20.37 -16.29
CA SER A 29 19.10 21.16 -15.36
C SER A 29 19.84 22.21 -14.55
N SER A 30 21.15 22.02 -14.29
CA SER A 30 22.00 23.02 -13.62
C SER A 30 22.19 24.32 -14.40
N LEU A 31 21.78 24.37 -15.67
CA LEU A 31 21.95 25.50 -16.59
C LEU A 31 20.63 26.24 -16.89
N LEU A 32 19.51 25.77 -16.35
CA LEU A 32 18.18 26.32 -16.65
C LEU A 32 17.80 27.44 -15.68
N SER A 33 17.08 28.44 -16.20
CA SER A 33 16.45 29.46 -15.36
C SER A 33 15.25 28.89 -14.59
N GLU A 34 14.90 29.45 -13.43
CA GLU A 34 13.75 29.00 -12.62
C GLU A 34 12.42 28.86 -13.41
N PRO A 35 12.06 29.78 -14.34
CA PRO A 35 10.85 29.64 -15.14
C PRO A 35 10.90 28.47 -16.13
N GLN A 36 12.09 28.16 -16.68
CA GLN A 36 12.28 27.02 -17.56
C GLN A 36 12.18 25.71 -16.78
N SER A 37 12.81 25.65 -15.59
CA SER A 37 12.68 24.52 -14.68
C SER A 37 11.21 24.26 -14.34
N ALA A 38 10.44 25.31 -14.00
CA ALA A 38 9.01 25.18 -13.69
C ALA A 38 8.17 24.68 -14.88
N ALA A 39 8.42 25.17 -16.09
CA ALA A 39 7.72 24.71 -17.30
C ALA A 39 8.04 23.24 -17.62
N ASP A 40 9.31 22.85 -17.44
CA ASP A 40 9.77 21.48 -17.71
C ASP A 40 9.27 20.47 -16.67
N HIS A 41 9.05 20.90 -15.42
CA HIS A 41 8.40 20.08 -14.39
C HIS A 41 6.97 19.67 -14.78
N CYS A 42 6.25 20.45 -15.59
CA CYS A 42 4.90 20.14 -16.02
C CYS A 42 4.83 19.18 -17.24
N ILE A 43 5.91 19.05 -18.02
CA ILE A 43 5.92 18.25 -19.25
C ILE A 43 5.74 16.78 -18.95
N HIS A 44 6.53 16.26 -18.00
CA HIS A 44 6.57 14.82 -17.74
C HIS A 44 5.26 14.27 -17.11
N PRO A 45 4.64 14.90 -16.08
CA PRO A 45 3.31 14.52 -15.62
C PRO A 45 2.25 14.55 -16.74
N THR A 46 2.36 15.51 -17.67
CA THR A 46 1.46 15.62 -18.82
C THR A 46 1.64 14.46 -19.80
N LEU A 47 2.88 14.08 -20.10
CA LEU A 47 3.20 12.94 -20.98
C LEU A 47 2.67 11.63 -20.40
N VAL A 48 2.94 11.40 -19.12
CA VAL A 48 2.50 10.22 -18.38
C VAL A 48 0.97 10.12 -18.40
N ASN A 49 0.27 11.20 -18.07
CA ASN A 49 -1.20 11.24 -18.09
C ASN A 49 -1.79 11.03 -19.48
N SER A 50 -1.11 11.54 -20.52
CA SER A 50 -1.52 11.33 -21.91
C SER A 50 -1.45 9.84 -22.26
N VAL A 51 -0.33 9.17 -22.02
CA VAL A 51 -0.18 7.73 -22.29
C VAL A 51 -1.22 6.91 -21.50
N LEU A 52 -1.42 7.24 -20.23
CA LEU A 52 -2.42 6.56 -19.38
C LEU A 52 -3.85 6.73 -19.88
N PHE A 53 -4.19 7.91 -20.38
CA PHE A 53 -5.49 8.14 -21.01
C PHE A 53 -5.68 7.22 -22.22
N PHE A 54 -4.68 7.10 -23.09
CA PHE A 54 -4.73 6.23 -24.27
C PHE A 54 -4.76 4.74 -23.93
N LEU A 55 -4.13 4.36 -22.82
CA LEU A 55 -4.20 3.02 -22.24
C LEU A 55 -5.52 2.73 -21.49
N GLY A 56 -6.46 3.69 -21.45
CA GLY A 56 -7.79 3.48 -20.86
C GLY A 56 -7.86 3.63 -19.34
N TYR A 57 -6.78 4.04 -18.68
CA TYR A 57 -6.73 4.17 -17.22
C TYR A 57 -7.58 5.32 -16.66
N ASN A 58 -7.96 6.29 -17.48
CA ASN A 58 -8.69 7.50 -17.09
C ASN A 58 -10.13 7.57 -17.65
N GLY A 59 -10.66 6.49 -18.26
CA GLY A 59 -11.94 6.52 -18.98
C GLY A 59 -12.84 5.30 -18.75
N LYS A 60 -14.13 5.40 -19.11
CA LYS A 60 -15.06 4.25 -19.10
C LYS A 60 -14.68 3.30 -20.26
N GLN A 61 -14.36 2.05 -19.92
CA GLN A 61 -13.77 1.02 -20.81
C GLN A 61 -14.49 0.81 -22.15
N SER A 62 -15.82 0.97 -22.21
CA SER A 62 -16.66 0.38 -23.26
C SER A 62 -16.59 1.00 -24.66
N VAL A 63 -15.70 1.97 -24.92
CA VAL A 63 -15.55 2.61 -26.25
C VAL A 63 -14.09 2.65 -26.72
N LEU A 64 -13.14 2.12 -25.93
CA LEU A 64 -11.70 2.32 -26.14
C LEU A 64 -10.93 1.06 -26.56
N ASP A 65 -11.55 -0.11 -26.66
CA ASP A 65 -10.83 -1.39 -26.81
C ASP A 65 -9.90 -1.44 -28.04
N GLU A 66 -10.33 -0.93 -29.20
CA GLU A 66 -9.48 -0.84 -30.40
C GLU A 66 -8.27 0.07 -30.20
N LEU A 67 -8.44 1.19 -29.49
CA LEU A 67 -7.37 2.13 -29.21
C LEU A 67 -6.41 1.58 -28.15
N ILE A 68 -6.92 0.99 -27.08
CA ILE A 68 -6.12 0.33 -26.04
C ILE A 68 -5.29 -0.79 -26.66
N THR A 69 -5.90 -1.60 -27.54
CA THR A 69 -5.18 -2.67 -28.26
C THR A 69 -4.07 -2.11 -29.14
N ALA A 70 -4.33 -1.04 -29.89
CA ALA A 70 -3.31 -0.38 -30.71
C ALA A 70 -2.16 0.19 -29.87
N VAL A 71 -2.47 0.83 -28.74
CA VAL A 71 -1.48 1.42 -27.83
C VAL A 71 -0.64 0.33 -27.16
N ASN A 72 -1.26 -0.74 -26.64
CA ASN A 72 -0.57 -1.88 -26.04
C ASN A 72 0.35 -2.59 -27.05
N GLY A 73 -0.07 -2.67 -28.32
CA GLY A 73 0.73 -3.27 -29.39
C GLY A 73 1.80 -2.33 -29.98
N THR A 74 1.95 -1.11 -29.49
CA THR A 74 2.94 -0.16 -30.01
C THR A 74 4.29 -0.35 -29.32
N ASP A 75 5.31 -0.67 -30.12
CA ASP A 75 6.69 -0.82 -29.66
C ASP A 75 7.18 0.39 -28.86
N GLY A 76 7.74 0.12 -27.68
CA GLY A 76 8.37 1.13 -26.82
C GLY A 76 7.43 1.77 -25.78
N VAL A 77 6.11 1.62 -25.90
CA VAL A 77 5.16 2.24 -24.94
C VAL A 77 5.39 1.71 -23.54
N TRP A 78 5.39 0.39 -23.36
CA TRP A 78 5.59 -0.22 -22.05
C TRP A 78 7.00 0.01 -21.50
N GLN A 79 8.03 0.00 -22.34
CA GLN A 79 9.41 0.30 -21.94
C GLN A 79 9.52 1.73 -21.41
N MET A 80 8.87 2.69 -22.07
CA MET A 80 8.83 4.09 -21.62
C MET A 80 8.08 4.21 -20.30
N MET A 81 6.92 3.56 -20.16
CA MET A 81 6.14 3.55 -18.91
C MET A 81 6.93 2.97 -17.74
N VAL A 82 7.61 1.83 -17.94
CA VAL A 82 8.48 1.24 -16.92
C VAL A 82 9.65 2.16 -16.58
N THR A 83 10.26 2.79 -17.58
CA THR A 83 11.39 3.71 -17.36
C THR A 83 10.95 4.89 -16.49
N TRP A 84 9.85 5.55 -16.84
CA TRP A 84 9.28 6.63 -16.03
C TRP A 84 8.91 6.18 -14.62
N TRP A 85 8.35 4.98 -14.47
CA TRP A 85 8.02 4.41 -13.16
C TRP A 85 9.26 4.23 -12.27
N ILE A 86 10.35 3.72 -12.83
CA ILE A 86 11.63 3.51 -12.14
C ILE A 86 12.31 4.85 -11.83
N GLU A 87 12.37 5.76 -12.80
CA GLU A 87 13.00 7.06 -12.64
C GLU A 87 12.35 7.87 -11.53
N GLU A 88 11.02 7.92 -11.51
CA GLU A 88 10.31 8.67 -10.47
C GLU A 88 10.52 8.07 -9.08
N ALA A 89 10.59 6.74 -8.96
CA ALA A 89 10.93 6.10 -7.70
C ALA A 89 12.33 6.43 -7.18
N ARG A 90 13.24 6.82 -8.08
CA ARG A 90 14.62 7.19 -7.80
C ARG A 90 14.79 8.69 -7.62
N ASP A 91 13.81 9.50 -8.02
CA ASP A 91 13.86 10.95 -7.87
C ASP A 91 13.59 11.35 -6.41
N GLU A 92 14.66 11.63 -5.66
CA GLU A 92 14.56 12.11 -4.28
C GLU A 92 13.81 13.44 -4.16
N ARG A 93 13.79 14.25 -5.24
CA ARG A 93 13.09 15.53 -5.27
C ARG A 93 11.63 15.39 -5.63
N GLY A 94 11.18 14.21 -6.06
CA GLY A 94 9.77 13.90 -6.23
C GLY A 94 9.01 14.77 -7.19
N ALA A 95 9.68 15.27 -8.21
CA ALA A 95 9.17 16.41 -8.95
C ALA A 95 8.00 16.07 -9.89
N MET A 96 7.54 14.80 -9.94
CA MET A 96 6.97 14.26 -11.16
C MET A 96 5.70 13.42 -11.04
N GLY A 97 5.18 13.13 -9.84
CA GLY A 97 3.91 12.42 -9.59
C GLY A 97 3.47 11.48 -10.73
N PHE A 98 4.03 10.30 -10.85
CA PHE A 98 3.72 9.35 -11.91
C PHE A 98 2.43 8.61 -11.57
N TYR A 99 1.47 8.67 -12.50
CA TYR A 99 0.11 8.16 -12.32
C TYR A 99 -0.09 6.73 -12.83
N ALA A 100 0.90 5.84 -12.85
CA ALA A 100 0.69 4.51 -13.42
C ALA A 100 0.78 3.38 -12.42
N CYS A 101 -0.29 2.58 -12.38
CA CYS A 101 -0.21 1.13 -12.54
C CYS A 101 -1.64 0.52 -12.55
N ALA A 102 -2.03 -0.15 -13.65
CA ALA A 102 -2.46 -1.54 -13.48
C ALA A 102 -1.39 -2.43 -14.07
N ILE A 103 -1.25 -3.59 -13.45
CA ILE A 103 -0.29 -4.60 -13.88
C ILE A 103 -0.86 -5.31 -15.09
N ASP A 104 -0.16 -5.14 -16.20
CA ASP A 104 -0.03 -6.18 -17.20
C ASP A 104 1.20 -7.05 -16.81
N PRO A 105 1.13 -8.39 -16.87
CA PRO A 105 2.32 -9.25 -16.81
C PRO A 105 3.50 -8.76 -17.65
N GLU A 106 3.24 -8.07 -18.77
CA GLU A 106 4.27 -7.41 -19.56
C GLU A 106 5.03 -6.32 -18.79
N PHE A 107 4.33 -5.52 -17.98
CA PHE A 107 4.94 -4.47 -17.17
C PHE A 107 5.89 -5.06 -16.12
N GLU A 108 5.50 -6.12 -15.41
CA GLU A 108 6.35 -6.80 -14.43
C GLU A 108 7.64 -7.33 -15.07
N ARG A 109 7.52 -7.99 -16.23
CA ARG A 109 8.66 -8.52 -16.99
C ARG A 109 9.62 -7.41 -17.38
N LEU A 110 9.11 -6.31 -17.93
CA LEU A 110 9.92 -5.16 -18.35
C LEU A 110 10.55 -4.44 -17.16
N ALA A 111 9.81 -4.23 -16.07
CA ALA A 111 10.35 -3.63 -14.84
C ALA A 111 11.50 -4.46 -14.28
N THR A 112 11.35 -5.78 -14.25
CA THR A 112 12.40 -6.70 -13.81
C THR A 112 13.63 -6.62 -14.72
N ALA A 113 13.44 -6.63 -16.04
CA ALA A 113 14.52 -6.48 -17.02
C ALA A 113 15.27 -5.15 -16.84
N SER A 114 14.55 -4.03 -16.71
CA SER A 114 15.10 -2.69 -16.46
C SER A 114 15.82 -2.58 -15.11
N CYS A 115 15.51 -3.47 -14.16
CA CYS A 115 16.20 -3.61 -12.89
C CYS A 115 17.32 -4.66 -12.92
N GLY A 116 17.90 -4.95 -14.08
CA GLY A 116 18.99 -5.92 -14.24
C GLY A 116 18.59 -7.36 -13.92
N GLY A 117 17.30 -7.69 -14.05
CA GLY A 117 16.74 -8.99 -13.68
C GLY A 117 16.39 -9.15 -12.20
N SER A 118 16.54 -8.10 -11.38
CA SER A 118 16.33 -8.18 -9.93
C SER A 118 14.90 -7.82 -9.52
N THR A 119 14.09 -8.83 -9.16
CA THR A 119 12.77 -8.64 -8.57
C THR A 119 12.82 -7.95 -7.20
N LYS A 120 13.94 -8.08 -6.48
CA LYS A 120 14.19 -7.36 -5.22
C LYS A 120 14.31 -5.86 -5.42
N GLU A 121 14.97 -5.44 -6.50
CA GLU A 121 15.07 -4.02 -6.85
C GLU A 121 13.69 -3.47 -7.28
N VAL A 122 12.91 -4.24 -8.04
CA VAL A 122 11.52 -3.87 -8.37
C VAL A 122 10.66 -3.70 -7.11
N ALA A 123 10.78 -4.61 -6.14
CA ALA A 123 10.06 -4.53 -4.87
C ALA A 123 10.44 -3.27 -4.07
N LYS A 124 11.73 -2.95 -4.01
CA LYS A 124 12.25 -1.73 -3.37
C LYS A 124 11.74 -0.46 -4.06
N ILE A 125 11.74 -0.44 -5.39
CA ILE A 125 11.21 0.67 -6.19
C ILE A 125 9.72 0.87 -5.89
N ALA A 126 8.92 -0.19 -5.88
CA ALA A 126 7.49 -0.12 -5.55
C ALA A 126 7.25 0.42 -4.12
N PHE A 127 8.01 -0.05 -3.14
CA PHE A 127 7.94 0.46 -1.77
C PHE A 127 8.28 1.95 -1.70
N ASN A 128 9.40 2.35 -2.32
CA ASN A 128 9.87 3.73 -2.33
C ASN A 128 8.84 4.67 -2.94
N ARG A 129 8.20 4.28 -4.05
CA ARG A 129 7.14 5.08 -4.68
C ARG A 129 5.97 5.34 -3.74
N ILE A 130 5.44 4.31 -3.10
CA ILE A 130 4.32 4.47 -2.17
C ILE A 130 4.72 5.36 -0.99
N ALA A 131 5.90 5.12 -0.42
CA ALA A 131 6.43 5.94 0.67
C ALA A 131 6.60 7.41 0.26
N HIS A 132 7.09 7.63 -0.95
CA HIS A 132 7.33 8.94 -1.53
C HIS A 132 6.02 9.69 -1.81
N ASN A 133 5.08 9.06 -2.52
CA ASN A 133 3.77 9.65 -2.81
C ASN A 133 2.99 9.97 -1.53
N PHE A 134 3.11 9.10 -0.52
CA PHE A 134 2.56 9.39 0.80
C PHE A 134 3.25 10.58 1.49
N HIS A 135 4.58 10.66 1.41
CA HIS A 135 5.33 11.79 1.98
C HIS A 135 4.90 13.12 1.35
N TRP A 136 4.76 13.17 0.02
CA TRP A 136 4.29 14.35 -0.69
C TRP A 136 2.87 14.75 -0.30
N LEU A 137 1.95 13.79 -0.26
CA LEU A 137 0.59 14.01 0.24
C LEU A 137 0.62 14.64 1.63
N ARG A 138 1.44 14.13 2.55
CA ARG A 138 1.53 14.70 3.90
C ARG A 138 2.02 16.16 3.93
N LEU A 139 2.91 16.54 3.03
CA LEU A 139 3.50 17.88 2.99
C LEU A 139 2.58 18.90 2.29
N HIS A 140 1.85 18.51 1.25
CA HIS A 140 1.17 19.45 0.33
C HIS A 140 -0.36 19.54 0.50
N VAL A 141 -0.96 18.66 1.32
CA VAL A 141 -2.41 18.63 1.55
C VAL A 141 -3.07 19.95 1.98
N PRO A 142 -2.43 20.91 2.67
CA PRO A 142 -3.12 22.15 3.06
C PRO A 142 -3.39 23.14 1.91
N ALA A 143 -2.66 23.09 0.79
CA ALA A 143 -2.57 24.25 -0.11
C ALA A 143 -3.48 24.20 -1.34
N LEU A 144 -3.72 23.04 -1.98
CA LEU A 144 -4.35 22.98 -3.31
C LEU A 144 -5.29 21.77 -3.48
N ALA A 145 -6.60 22.01 -3.40
CA ALA A 145 -7.62 20.95 -3.40
C ALA A 145 -7.64 20.07 -4.67
N ARG A 146 -7.30 20.61 -5.85
CA ARG A 146 -7.22 19.84 -7.11
C ARG A 146 -5.99 18.94 -7.20
N GLU A 147 -4.85 19.41 -6.72
CA GLU A 147 -3.60 18.63 -6.71
C GLU A 147 -3.69 17.45 -5.74
N ASN A 148 -4.47 17.61 -4.67
CA ASN A 148 -4.77 16.55 -3.73
C ASN A 148 -5.43 15.35 -4.44
N GLU A 149 -6.50 15.56 -5.22
CA GLU A 149 -7.24 14.48 -5.90
C GLU A 149 -6.34 13.61 -6.78
N ILE A 150 -5.48 14.30 -7.50
CA ILE A 150 -4.49 13.74 -8.39
C ILE A 150 -3.51 12.86 -7.58
N MET A 151 -2.95 13.37 -6.49
CA MET A 151 -2.00 12.63 -5.65
C MET A 151 -2.66 11.43 -4.93
N TYR A 152 -3.92 11.54 -4.53
CA TYR A 152 -4.70 10.38 -4.03
C TYR A 152 -4.84 9.30 -5.09
N SER A 153 -5.09 9.69 -6.34
CA SER A 153 -5.19 8.75 -7.47
C SER A 153 -3.87 8.02 -7.72
N SER A 154 -2.72 8.70 -7.69
CA SER A 154 -1.39 8.08 -7.81
C SER A 154 -1.18 7.01 -6.75
N LEU A 155 -1.39 7.38 -5.48
CA LEU A 155 -1.19 6.47 -4.36
C LEU A 155 -2.10 5.24 -4.49
N GLY A 156 -3.37 5.44 -4.89
CA GLY A 156 -4.31 4.36 -5.15
C GLY A 156 -3.83 3.39 -6.24
N ARG A 157 -3.19 3.90 -7.30
CA ARG A 157 -2.63 3.08 -8.39
C ARG A 157 -1.37 2.31 -7.98
N ASP A 158 -0.46 2.93 -7.25
CA ASP A 158 0.69 2.21 -6.70
C ASP A 158 0.23 1.10 -5.74
N PHE A 159 -0.86 1.29 -5.00
CA PHE A 159 -1.43 0.19 -4.23
C PHE A 159 -2.08 -0.88 -5.10
N ALA A 160 -2.75 -0.52 -6.20
CA ALA A 160 -3.30 -1.50 -7.13
C ALA A 160 -2.22 -2.41 -7.72
N PHE A 161 -1.01 -1.88 -7.98
CA PHE A 161 0.19 -2.67 -8.30
C PHE A 161 0.43 -3.75 -7.24
N VAL A 162 0.64 -3.32 -6.00
CA VAL A 162 1.01 -4.22 -4.89
C VAL A 162 -0.10 -5.23 -4.59
N ILE A 163 -1.37 -4.81 -4.61
CA ILE A 163 -2.53 -5.68 -4.40
C ILE A 163 -2.58 -6.80 -5.42
N THR A 164 -2.36 -6.49 -6.70
CA THR A 164 -2.47 -7.48 -7.77
C THR A 164 -1.42 -8.58 -7.59
N ILE A 165 -0.18 -8.21 -7.24
CA ILE A 165 0.89 -9.19 -6.97
C ILE A 165 0.57 -10.02 -5.72
N PHE A 166 0.05 -9.40 -4.66
CA PHE A 166 -0.36 -10.15 -3.47
C PHE A 166 -1.57 -11.05 -3.70
N LYS A 167 -2.50 -10.69 -4.59
CA LYS A 167 -3.66 -11.51 -4.97
C LYS A 167 -3.26 -12.70 -5.84
N TRP A 168 -2.32 -12.52 -6.76
CA TRP A 168 -1.86 -13.51 -7.74
C TRP A 168 -0.37 -13.88 -7.55
N PRO A 169 -0.01 -14.58 -6.45
CA PRO A 169 1.36 -14.85 -6.05
C PRO A 169 1.93 -16.01 -6.87
N SER A 170 2.30 -15.75 -8.11
CA SER A 170 2.99 -16.72 -8.97
C SER A 170 4.41 -16.29 -9.33
N SER A 171 4.82 -15.08 -8.96
CA SER A 171 6.11 -14.52 -9.36
C SER A 171 7.10 -14.39 -8.20
N ALA A 172 8.40 -14.37 -8.52
CA ALA A 172 9.46 -14.08 -7.56
C ALA A 172 9.29 -12.71 -6.90
N LEU A 173 8.67 -11.76 -7.62
CA LEU A 173 8.35 -10.43 -7.11
C LEU A 173 7.40 -10.47 -5.89
N TYR A 174 6.49 -11.43 -5.81
CA TYR A 174 5.65 -11.61 -4.61
C TYR A 174 6.51 -11.87 -3.36
N GLN A 175 7.51 -12.75 -3.46
CA GLN A 175 8.37 -13.08 -2.31
C GLN A 175 9.26 -11.90 -1.92
N ASP A 176 9.79 -11.17 -2.90
CA ASP A 176 10.62 -10.00 -2.62
C ASP A 176 9.82 -8.82 -2.06
N LEU A 177 8.60 -8.57 -2.56
CA LEU A 177 7.68 -7.59 -1.96
C LEU A 177 7.38 -7.98 -0.51
N ARG A 178 7.10 -9.25 -0.26
CA ARG A 178 6.82 -9.74 1.09
C ARG A 178 8.03 -9.59 2.02
N ALA A 179 9.22 -9.92 1.54
CA ALA A 179 10.45 -9.87 2.33
C ALA A 179 10.96 -8.44 2.56
N HIS A 180 10.43 -7.45 1.83
CA HIS A 180 10.85 -6.07 2.00
C HIS A 180 10.38 -5.52 3.36
N PRO A 181 11.29 -5.00 4.21
CA PRO A 181 10.92 -4.52 5.53
C PRO A 181 10.06 -3.25 5.47
N GLY A 182 9.18 -3.06 6.45
CA GLY A 182 8.49 -1.79 6.67
C GLY A 182 7.16 -1.62 5.94
N TRP A 183 6.70 -2.60 5.16
CA TRP A 183 5.37 -2.56 4.53
C TRP A 183 4.26 -2.35 5.54
N VAL A 184 4.28 -3.09 6.65
CA VAL A 184 3.24 -3.02 7.67
C VAL A 184 3.20 -1.63 8.30
N LYS A 185 4.37 -1.08 8.63
CA LYS A 185 4.49 0.28 9.16
C LYS A 185 3.99 1.32 8.16
N LEU A 186 4.43 1.25 6.89
CA LEU A 186 4.04 2.20 5.86
C LEU A 186 2.51 2.18 5.63
N LEU A 187 1.93 0.99 5.48
CA LEU A 187 0.50 0.82 5.26
C LEU A 187 -0.33 1.37 6.43
N THR A 188 0.07 1.07 7.66
CA THR A 188 -0.65 1.55 8.86
C THR A 188 -0.48 3.05 9.07
N ASP A 189 0.68 3.63 8.78
CA ASP A 189 0.89 5.08 8.82
C ASP A 189 0.01 5.80 7.78
N ILE A 190 -0.13 5.22 6.58
CA ILE A 190 -1.00 5.74 5.52
C ILE A 190 -2.47 5.68 5.94
N SER A 191 -2.96 4.52 6.41
CA SER A 191 -4.33 4.38 6.90
C SER A 191 -4.61 5.36 8.04
N PHE A 192 -3.67 5.48 8.98
CA PHE A 192 -3.79 6.40 10.12
C PHE A 192 -3.89 7.87 9.68
N HIS A 193 -3.09 8.28 8.69
CA HIS A 193 -3.14 9.63 8.14
C HIS A 193 -4.50 9.93 7.51
N PHE A 194 -5.06 9.00 6.74
CA PHE A 194 -6.36 9.21 6.09
C PHE A 194 -7.56 9.12 7.03
N LEU A 195 -7.39 8.49 8.20
CA LEU A 195 -8.36 8.55 9.29
C LEU A 195 -8.40 9.91 9.99
N ALA A 196 -7.42 10.80 9.77
CA ALA A 196 -7.43 12.13 10.35
C ALA A 196 -8.43 13.07 9.62
N PRO A 197 -9.23 13.87 10.35
CA PRO A 197 -10.09 14.90 9.77
C PRO A 197 -9.30 15.93 8.96
N PRO A 198 -9.94 16.62 7.99
CA PRO A 198 -11.32 16.41 7.53
C PRO A 198 -11.44 15.14 6.68
N HIS A 199 -12.60 14.48 6.76
CA HIS A 199 -12.87 13.25 6.00
C HIS A 199 -13.35 13.59 4.59
N SER A 200 -12.87 12.85 3.58
CA SER A 200 -13.33 12.93 2.19
C SER A 200 -13.54 11.52 1.62
N PRO A 201 -14.35 11.35 0.56
CA PRO A 201 -14.51 10.05 -0.09
C PRO A 201 -13.18 9.40 -0.51
N MET A 202 -12.27 10.18 -1.08
CA MET A 202 -10.93 9.71 -1.48
C MET A 202 -10.10 9.16 -0.31
N LYS A 203 -10.17 9.80 0.86
CA LYS A 203 -9.52 9.29 2.07
C LYS A 203 -10.11 7.94 2.49
N ARG A 204 -11.43 7.75 2.37
CA ARG A 204 -12.09 6.47 2.68
C ARG A 204 -11.65 5.37 1.72
N ASP A 205 -11.61 5.66 0.42
CA ASP A 205 -11.15 4.71 -0.59
C ASP A 205 -9.69 4.29 -0.32
N ALA A 206 -8.83 5.24 0.00
CA ALA A 206 -7.43 4.96 0.34
C ALA A 206 -7.29 4.09 1.61
N ILE A 207 -8.16 4.29 2.62
CA ILE A 207 -8.22 3.40 3.80
C ILE A 207 -8.62 1.98 3.38
N GLY A 208 -9.67 1.82 2.57
CA GLY A 208 -10.11 0.50 2.11
C GLY A 208 -9.03 -0.25 1.31
N VAL A 209 -8.34 0.47 0.43
CA VAL A 209 -7.22 -0.05 -0.37
C VAL A 209 -6.05 -0.48 0.53
N THR A 210 -5.61 0.38 1.46
CA THR A 210 -4.49 0.06 2.36
C THR A 210 -4.81 -1.12 3.29
N MET A 211 -6.04 -1.21 3.80
CA MET A 211 -6.51 -2.36 4.57
C MET A 211 -6.54 -3.65 3.75
N THR A 212 -6.97 -3.57 2.48
CA THR A 212 -6.94 -4.71 1.56
C THR A 212 -5.52 -5.21 1.32
N VAL A 213 -4.54 -4.32 1.12
CA VAL A 213 -3.12 -4.69 0.97
C VAL A 213 -2.63 -5.36 2.24
N LEU A 214 -2.91 -4.77 3.39
CA LEU A 214 -2.47 -5.27 4.70
C LEU A 214 -3.06 -6.66 4.98
N LEU A 215 -4.34 -6.87 4.66
CA LEU A 215 -4.98 -8.17 4.74
C LEU A 215 -4.34 -9.18 3.78
N ALA A 216 -4.08 -8.80 2.53
CA ALA A 216 -3.45 -9.68 1.56
C ALA A 216 -2.03 -10.09 2.00
N TYR A 217 -1.28 -9.16 2.60
CA TYR A 217 0.04 -9.39 3.18
C TYR A 217 -0.04 -10.39 4.36
N ILE A 218 -0.95 -10.16 5.32
CA ILE A 218 -1.03 -10.93 6.56
C ILE A 218 -1.77 -12.28 6.39
N SER A 219 -2.82 -12.33 5.58
CA SER A 219 -3.61 -13.56 5.35
C SER A 219 -2.78 -14.70 4.77
N ARG A 220 -1.72 -14.34 4.05
CA ARG A 220 -0.78 -15.29 3.47
C ARG A 220 0.49 -15.44 4.29
N ALA A 221 0.69 -14.65 5.37
CA ALA A 221 1.77 -14.76 6.38
C ALA A 221 1.67 -16.04 7.21
N PRO A 222 2.64 -16.97 7.08
CA PRO A 222 2.76 -18.08 8.02
C PRO A 222 3.19 -17.65 9.43
N PHE A 223 3.81 -16.47 9.62
CA PHE A 223 4.71 -16.29 10.76
C PHE A 223 4.26 -15.29 11.83
N TYR A 224 4.81 -15.56 13.01
CA TYR A 224 4.73 -14.74 14.23
C TYR A 224 5.38 -13.35 14.04
N GLU A 225 6.37 -13.22 13.16
CA GLU A 225 7.14 -11.98 12.97
C GLU A 225 6.31 -10.86 12.35
N GLU A 226 5.51 -11.14 11.32
CA GLU A 226 4.64 -10.13 10.72
C GLU A 226 3.54 -9.67 11.69
N LEU A 227 3.07 -10.54 12.59
CA LEU A 227 2.15 -10.15 13.66
C LEU A 227 2.83 -9.28 14.72
N VAL A 228 4.11 -9.53 15.02
CA VAL A 228 4.90 -8.64 15.87
C VAL A 228 5.05 -7.27 15.21
N GLU A 229 5.43 -7.23 13.93
CA GLU A 229 5.55 -5.98 13.16
C GLU A 229 4.21 -5.21 13.15
N LEU A 230 3.10 -5.92 12.95
CA LEU A 230 1.75 -5.35 12.99
C LEU A 230 1.43 -4.72 14.35
N LEU A 231 1.73 -5.41 15.44
CA LEU A 231 1.48 -4.88 16.80
C LEU A 231 2.50 -3.82 17.24
N GLU A 232 3.65 -3.72 16.58
CA GLU A 232 4.60 -2.61 16.75
C GLU A 232 4.22 -1.35 15.98
N SER A 233 3.35 -1.50 14.99
CA SER A 233 2.81 -0.41 14.19
C SER A 233 1.57 0.23 14.81
N ARG A 234 0.95 1.17 14.10
CA ARG A 234 -0.29 1.85 14.52
C ARG A 234 -1.56 1.06 14.19
N PHE A 235 -1.45 -0.23 13.88
CA PHE A 235 -2.57 -1.05 13.42
C PHE A 235 -3.80 -0.97 14.34
N LEU A 236 -3.66 -1.25 15.63
CA LEU A 236 -4.82 -1.25 16.55
C LEU A 236 -5.44 0.16 16.71
N ASP A 237 -4.63 1.21 16.58
CA ASP A 237 -5.13 2.60 16.55
C ASP A 237 -5.92 2.89 15.26
N VAL A 238 -5.47 2.37 14.12
CA VAL A 238 -6.20 2.44 12.84
C VAL A 238 -7.55 1.76 12.97
N ILE A 239 -7.59 0.52 13.50
CA ILE A 239 -8.85 -0.22 13.68
C ILE A 239 -9.81 0.52 14.61
N SER A 240 -9.32 1.03 15.76
CA SER A 240 -10.17 1.73 16.73
C SER A 240 -10.79 3.03 16.23
N ARG A 241 -10.13 3.73 15.30
CA ARG A 241 -10.64 4.99 14.73
C ARG A 241 -11.48 4.79 13.48
N ARG A 242 -11.49 3.59 12.91
CA ARG A 242 -12.08 3.35 11.60
C ARG A 242 -13.61 3.41 11.59
N ASP A 243 -14.27 2.86 12.61
CA ASP A 243 -15.74 2.86 12.71
C ASP A 243 -16.32 4.27 12.74
N ALA A 244 -15.55 5.22 13.27
CA ALA A 244 -15.92 6.62 13.30
C ALA A 244 -15.96 7.29 11.92
N VAL A 245 -15.24 6.74 10.94
CA VAL A 245 -14.92 7.42 9.68
C VAL A 245 -15.49 6.71 8.47
N SER A 246 -15.47 5.37 8.43
CA SER A 246 -15.62 4.68 7.14
C SER A 246 -17.04 4.31 6.75
N GLY A 247 -17.97 4.01 7.66
CA GLY A 247 -19.33 3.54 7.32
C GLY A 247 -19.40 2.31 6.39
N GLN A 248 -18.25 1.74 6.02
CA GLN A 248 -18.05 0.63 5.09
C GLN A 248 -17.83 -0.65 5.89
N ASP A 249 -18.41 -1.74 5.40
CA ASP A 249 -18.37 -3.06 6.02
C ASP A 249 -17.04 -3.81 5.72
N LEU A 250 -15.88 -3.21 6.03
CA LEU A 250 -14.63 -4.01 6.16
C LEU A 250 -14.55 -4.65 7.55
N LYS A 251 -15.70 -5.01 8.13
CA LYS A 251 -15.77 -5.72 9.42
C LYS A 251 -15.06 -7.06 9.30
N ASP A 252 -15.31 -7.77 8.20
CA ASP A 252 -14.71 -9.08 7.92
C ASP A 252 -13.17 -9.04 7.88
N ASP A 253 -12.58 -8.01 7.28
CA ASP A 253 -11.12 -7.85 7.20
C ASP A 253 -10.49 -7.60 8.57
N CYS A 254 -11.12 -6.73 9.38
CA CYS A 254 -10.68 -6.47 10.75
C CYS A 254 -10.83 -7.71 11.64
N ASP A 255 -11.99 -8.38 11.56
CA ASP A 255 -12.29 -9.60 12.30
C ASP A 255 -11.26 -10.68 11.98
N TYR A 256 -10.93 -10.84 10.70
CA TYR A 256 -9.89 -11.78 10.29
C TYR A 256 -8.54 -11.46 10.94
N LEU A 257 -8.06 -10.22 10.86
CA LEU A 257 -6.76 -9.82 11.42
C LEU A 257 -6.71 -9.93 12.95
N ILE A 258 -7.79 -9.55 13.63
CA ILE A 258 -7.89 -9.67 15.09
C ILE A 258 -7.94 -11.14 15.52
N ASN A 259 -8.68 -12.00 14.78
CA ASN A 259 -8.67 -13.43 15.02
C ASN A 259 -7.27 -14.04 14.82
N ARG A 260 -6.49 -13.55 13.85
CA ARG A 260 -5.08 -13.95 13.69
C ARG A 260 -4.25 -13.55 14.90
N ILE A 261 -4.38 -12.33 15.42
CA ILE A 261 -3.69 -11.91 16.66
C ILE A 261 -4.10 -12.82 17.83
N ARG A 262 -5.39 -13.12 17.96
CA ARG A 262 -5.94 -13.99 19.02
C ARG A 262 -5.26 -15.35 19.06
N MET A 263 -5.06 -15.98 17.90
CA MET A 263 -4.37 -17.29 17.80
C MET A 263 -2.93 -17.27 18.33
N PHE A 264 -2.28 -16.10 18.34
CA PHE A 264 -0.88 -15.92 18.75
C PHE A 264 -0.73 -15.30 20.13
N LEU A 265 -1.83 -15.05 20.88
CA LEU A 265 -1.77 -14.52 22.24
C LEU A 265 -0.99 -15.42 23.20
N VAL A 266 -0.89 -16.72 22.92
CA VAL A 266 -0.04 -17.65 23.68
C VAL A 266 1.42 -17.19 23.76
N TYR A 267 1.90 -16.42 22.78
CA TYR A 267 3.23 -15.85 22.81
C TYR A 267 3.25 -14.57 23.65
N ARG A 268 4.02 -14.60 24.75
CA ARG A 268 4.12 -13.50 25.73
C ARG A 268 4.36 -12.11 25.11
N SER A 269 5.16 -12.05 24.06
CA SER A 269 5.48 -10.83 23.31
C SER A 269 4.26 -10.22 22.62
N ILE A 270 3.49 -11.04 21.90
CA ILE A 270 2.24 -10.67 21.23
C ILE A 270 1.24 -10.21 22.29
N MET A 271 0.98 -11.03 23.30
CA MET A 271 0.08 -10.71 24.42
C MET A 271 0.42 -9.36 25.07
N ARG A 272 1.68 -9.16 25.49
CA ARG A 272 2.11 -7.91 26.14
C ARG A 272 1.93 -6.68 25.26
N LYS A 273 2.17 -6.81 23.95
CA LYS A 273 1.97 -5.72 22.99
C LYS A 273 0.49 -5.43 22.82
N THR A 274 -0.31 -6.47 22.60
CA THR A 274 -1.78 -6.36 22.51
C THR A 274 -2.36 -5.68 23.75
N GLU A 275 -2.04 -6.15 24.96
CA GLU A 275 -2.51 -5.53 26.20
C GLU A 275 -2.12 -4.05 26.30
N ARG A 276 -0.88 -3.71 25.98
CA ARG A 276 -0.39 -2.32 26.02
C ARG A 276 -1.20 -1.44 25.08
N CYS A 277 -1.43 -1.90 23.85
CA CYS A 277 -2.22 -1.16 22.85
C CYS A 277 -3.69 -1.04 23.29
N LEU A 278 -4.31 -2.11 23.79
CA LEU A 278 -5.69 -2.08 24.27
C LEU A 278 -5.86 -1.08 25.42
N ARG A 279 -4.94 -1.04 26.39
CA ARG A 279 -4.96 -0.03 27.47
C ARG A 279 -4.83 1.41 26.93
N ALA A 280 -4.02 1.63 25.91
CA ALA A 280 -3.88 2.94 25.28
C ALA A 280 -5.18 3.36 24.57
N ILE A 281 -5.85 2.42 23.90
CA ILE A 281 -7.14 2.66 23.23
C ILE A 281 -8.27 2.91 24.25
N GLU A 282 -8.28 2.21 25.39
CA GLU A 282 -9.23 2.42 26.49
C GLU A 282 -9.20 3.83 27.06
N GLY A 283 -8.02 4.47 27.11
CA GLY A 283 -7.89 5.86 27.53
C GLY A 283 -8.41 6.87 26.50
N SER A 284 -8.66 6.43 25.26
CA SER A 284 -9.18 7.30 24.20
C SER A 284 -10.71 7.38 24.25
N ILE A 285 -11.25 8.56 23.91
CA ILE A 285 -12.67 8.96 24.05
C ILE A 285 -13.66 8.00 23.32
N TRP A 286 -13.16 7.14 22.42
CA TRP A 286 -13.93 6.25 21.55
C TRP A 286 -14.66 5.10 22.26
N MET A 287 -14.13 4.56 23.36
CA MET A 287 -14.73 3.41 24.06
C MET A 287 -16.02 3.76 24.83
N LYS A 288 -16.39 5.05 24.93
CA LYS A 288 -17.60 5.48 25.64
C LYS A 288 -18.91 5.24 24.86
N ALA A 289 -18.84 4.91 23.58
CA ALA A 289 -19.99 4.48 22.78
C ALA A 289 -20.00 2.94 22.67
N SER A 290 -20.48 2.26 23.70
CA SER A 290 -20.37 0.80 23.91
C SER A 290 -21.09 -0.10 22.89
N ASN A 291 -21.68 0.46 21.84
CA ASN A 291 -22.45 -0.29 20.83
C ASN A 291 -21.79 -0.32 19.44
N ALA A 292 -20.57 0.22 19.29
CA ALA A 292 -19.84 0.16 18.02
C ALA A 292 -19.25 -1.26 17.80
N PRO A 293 -19.40 -1.88 16.61
CA PRO A 293 -18.86 -3.22 16.32
C PRO A 293 -17.37 -3.39 16.67
N VAL A 294 -16.53 -2.38 16.44
CA VAL A 294 -15.11 -2.43 16.79
C VAL A 294 -14.85 -2.47 18.30
N ALA A 295 -15.69 -1.84 19.12
CA ALA A 295 -15.56 -1.93 20.58
C ALA A 295 -15.76 -3.37 21.04
N THR A 296 -16.74 -4.08 20.47
CA THR A 296 -16.98 -5.50 20.75
C THR A 296 -15.78 -6.36 20.36
N ILE A 297 -15.18 -6.13 19.18
CA ILE A 297 -13.99 -6.87 18.72
C ILE A 297 -12.81 -6.72 19.69
N PHE A 298 -12.58 -5.51 20.21
CA PHE A 298 -11.51 -5.27 21.20
C PHE A 298 -11.81 -5.84 22.57
N LEU A 299 -13.08 -5.77 23.02
CA LEU A 299 -13.50 -6.42 24.26
C LEU A 299 -13.32 -7.94 24.16
N ASP A 300 -13.74 -8.56 23.06
CA ASP A 300 -13.54 -9.99 22.83
C ASP A 300 -12.06 -10.37 22.78
N LEU A 301 -11.21 -9.54 22.15
CA LEU A 301 -9.76 -9.73 22.15
C LEU A 301 -9.19 -9.63 23.57
N ARG A 302 -9.66 -8.68 24.38
CA ARG A 302 -9.26 -8.50 25.78
C ARG A 302 -9.67 -9.71 26.62
N GLU A 303 -10.92 -10.15 26.54
CA GLU A 303 -11.41 -11.35 27.23
C GLU A 303 -10.58 -12.58 26.86
N SER A 304 -10.30 -12.77 25.56
CA SER A 304 -9.45 -13.87 25.08
C SER A 304 -8.01 -13.82 25.64
N SER A 305 -7.50 -12.62 25.93
CA SER A 305 -6.16 -12.45 26.50
C SER A 305 -6.09 -12.77 28.00
N LYS A 306 -7.19 -12.62 28.76
CA LYS A 306 -7.21 -12.80 30.22
C LYS A 306 -6.67 -14.15 30.66
N PHE A 307 -7.15 -15.24 30.05
CA PHE A 307 -6.70 -16.60 30.37
C PHE A 307 -5.18 -16.74 30.24
N THR A 308 -4.62 -16.16 29.17
CA THR A 308 -3.18 -16.24 28.91
C THR A 308 -2.39 -15.37 29.88
N VAL A 309 -2.91 -14.19 30.22
CA VAL A 309 -2.32 -13.27 31.20
C VAL A 309 -2.31 -13.89 32.60
N GLU A 310 -3.43 -14.48 33.03
CA GLU A 310 -3.57 -15.20 34.30
C GLU A 310 -2.57 -16.33 34.39
N ALA A 311 -2.54 -17.20 33.38
CA ALA A 311 -1.53 -18.25 33.27
C ALA A 311 -0.13 -17.67 33.46
N TYR A 312 0.30 -16.68 32.66
CA TYR A 312 1.62 -16.06 32.79
C TYR A 312 1.91 -15.38 34.14
N ASN A 313 0.90 -14.90 34.87
CA ASN A 313 1.06 -14.28 36.18
C ASN A 313 1.26 -15.31 37.29
N ASP A 314 0.54 -16.43 37.22
CA ASP A 314 0.67 -17.55 38.15
C ASP A 314 2.09 -18.16 38.11
N PHE A 315 2.77 -18.06 36.97
CA PHE A 315 4.16 -18.51 36.79
C PHE A 315 5.24 -17.61 37.39
N ARG A 316 4.93 -16.44 37.96
CA ARG A 316 5.98 -15.57 38.54
C ARG A 316 6.80 -16.24 39.65
N GLY A 317 6.37 -17.39 40.19
CA GLY A 317 7.10 -18.19 41.19
C GLY A 317 7.41 -19.65 40.82
N GLY A 318 7.17 -20.11 39.57
CA GLY A 318 7.28 -21.53 39.18
C GLY A 318 7.90 -21.77 37.80
N PRO A 319 8.11 -23.03 37.38
CA PRO A 319 8.62 -23.36 36.06
C PRO A 319 7.63 -22.88 34.98
N PRO A 320 8.10 -22.32 33.85
CA PRO A 320 7.23 -21.68 32.86
C PRO A 320 6.22 -22.68 32.28
N PRO A 321 5.03 -22.21 31.86
CA PRO A 321 4.04 -23.03 31.19
C PRO A 321 4.66 -23.63 29.93
N ILE A 322 4.56 -24.94 29.79
CA ILE A 322 4.86 -25.59 28.51
C ILE A 322 3.65 -25.41 27.63
N PHE A 323 3.63 -24.33 26.86
CA PHE A 323 2.75 -24.25 25.70
C PHE A 323 3.29 -25.26 24.68
N CYS A 324 2.51 -26.30 24.37
CA CYS A 324 2.80 -27.16 23.23
C CYS A 324 2.46 -26.38 21.96
N CYS A 325 3.34 -25.46 21.59
CA CYS A 325 3.20 -24.71 20.35
C CYS A 325 3.47 -25.64 19.18
N GLY A 326 2.64 -25.60 18.15
CA GLY A 326 3.15 -25.86 16.81
C GLY A 326 4.30 -24.89 16.54
N ASN A 327 5.29 -25.30 15.75
CA ASN A 327 6.40 -24.46 15.30
C ASN A 327 5.91 -23.02 14.98
N LYS A 328 6.68 -21.98 15.32
CA LYS A 328 6.38 -20.55 15.03
C LYS A 328 6.08 -20.28 13.55
N GLU A 329 6.41 -21.24 12.68
CA GLU A 329 6.17 -21.26 11.25
C GLU A 329 4.87 -22.00 10.83
N VAL A 330 4.15 -22.64 11.76
CA VAL A 330 2.99 -23.49 11.47
C VAL A 330 1.69 -22.80 11.89
N ARG A 331 0.70 -22.78 10.98
CA ARG A 331 -0.62 -22.13 11.13
C ARG A 331 -1.53 -22.68 12.24
N ARG A 332 -1.09 -23.65 13.06
CA ARG A 332 -2.01 -24.34 13.99
C ARG A 332 -2.13 -23.59 15.32
N PRO A 333 -3.35 -23.46 15.86
CA PRO A 333 -3.55 -22.89 17.20
C PRO A 333 -2.82 -23.75 18.23
N CYS A 334 -2.18 -23.07 19.19
CA CYS A 334 -1.48 -23.73 20.28
C CYS A 334 -2.50 -24.19 21.33
N PHE A 335 -2.31 -25.40 21.85
CA PHE A 335 -3.09 -25.87 22.99
C PHE A 335 -2.29 -25.67 24.27
N ILE A 336 -2.99 -25.23 25.30
CA ILE A 336 -2.48 -25.21 26.66
C ILE A 336 -2.67 -26.62 27.18
N ARG A 337 -1.58 -27.38 27.27
CA ARG A 337 -1.62 -28.69 27.93
C ARG A 337 -1.66 -28.41 29.42
N GLY A 338 -2.84 -28.51 30.02
CA GLY A 338 -2.98 -28.55 31.46
C GLY A 338 -2.15 -29.72 32.01
N LEU A 339 -1.36 -29.45 33.04
CA LEU A 339 -0.83 -30.47 33.93
C LEU A 339 -1.95 -30.95 34.84
#